data_AF-A0AAF0PT09-F1
#
_entry.id   AF-A0AAF0PT09-F1
#
_cell.length_a   1.000
_cell.length_b   1.000
_cell.length_c   1.000
_cell.angle_alpha   90.00
_cell.angle_beta   90.00
_cell.angle_gamma   90.00
#
_symmetry.space_group_name_H-M   'P 1'
#
loop_
_entity.id
_entity.type
_entity.pdbx_description
1 polymer ?
#
loop_
_entity_poly.entity_id
_entity_poly.type
_entity_poly.pdbx_seq_one_letter_code
_entity_poly.pdbx_strand_id
1 'polypeptide(L)'
;MWDSFMSGISSSIMHKQHKHQGENEFAEMEYINVTVITSNKPYGVSDGSNPFFDGSKTPRFNLERNGVHSGHVQTRLRDPFCIVKNRRGRCQDGYTKEVNKPGGVPVLVAVRAKPNRNASSILDREFSVSFLDVLNQAEHTGRFNFTTQFPHYREAFYKPDLRGKNFGKNLVFDMDMSVGDFLSLFYLLKLPVEDINLKAIIVSPTGWANAATIDCVYDLLHMMGRDDIPVGLGNGFAMNQSDTVFSTVGDCRYSKVIPQGSGGFLDSDTLYGLARSLPRSPRRYTAENSVKFGAPRNTDHPELRQPLALEVLESVVKSLDPGSKITILANGPLTNIAKLILEGKNTSNVIQDILIVGGHINYNNTEKGNVINVPCNKFAELNMFLDPFSAKTVLSSEHNITLIPLGMQRKVSAFPQILEKLYLERTPEAVFARRLMSRLYRLQKLHPAYQHVDMFIGEILGAVVAGDLSALKSTFELKKLKVSATGVESEDGEISIDKEHGKTVKVLESVDPSAYYNVFAQRLGDKTQAAVIGSFNEQRRIWSTPSNSSKI
;
A
#
# COMPACT_ATOMS: atom_id res chain seq x y z
N MET A 1 3.11 -9.29 -28.09
CA MET A 1 4.41 -9.57 -27.43
C MET A 1 5.39 -8.41 -27.66
N TRP A 2 5.06 -7.19 -27.23
CA TRP A 2 6.01 -6.07 -27.30
C TRP A 2 7.15 -6.24 -26.28
N ASP A 3 6.84 -6.82 -25.12
CA ASP A 3 7.79 -7.01 -24.03
C ASP A 3 8.94 -7.98 -24.36
N SER A 4 8.67 -9.04 -25.12
CA SER A 4 9.71 -10.02 -25.47
C SER A 4 10.75 -9.41 -26.40
N PHE A 5 10.32 -8.71 -27.45
CA PHE A 5 11.23 -8.01 -28.38
C PHE A 5 12.05 -6.97 -27.62
N MET A 6 11.43 -6.12 -26.81
CA MET A 6 12.13 -5.16 -25.95
C MET A 6 13.16 -5.84 -25.02
N SER A 7 12.79 -6.97 -24.39
CA SER A 7 13.68 -7.75 -23.52
C SER A 7 14.88 -8.31 -24.28
N GLY A 8 14.68 -8.80 -25.50
CA GLY A 8 15.74 -9.27 -26.38
C GLY A 8 16.70 -8.16 -26.79
N ILE A 9 16.18 -6.99 -27.16
CA ILE A 9 16.97 -5.80 -27.47
C ILE A 9 17.85 -5.43 -26.28
N SER A 10 17.25 -5.27 -25.10
CA SER A 10 17.95 -4.91 -23.86
C SER A 10 19.03 -5.92 -23.49
N SER A 11 18.72 -7.22 -23.57
CA SER A 11 19.67 -8.29 -23.26
C SER A 11 20.85 -8.32 -24.22
N SER A 12 20.61 -8.14 -25.54
CA SER A 12 21.69 -8.05 -26.54
C SER A 12 22.59 -6.84 -26.27
N ILE A 13 22.04 -5.71 -25.80
CA ILE A 13 22.83 -4.52 -25.46
C ILE A 13 23.67 -4.77 -24.20
N MET A 14 23.06 -5.32 -23.14
CA MET A 14 23.76 -5.63 -21.89
C MET A 14 24.89 -6.65 -22.08
N HIS A 15 24.69 -7.65 -22.95
CA HIS A 15 25.72 -8.66 -23.23
C HIS A 15 26.89 -8.09 -24.06
N LYS A 16 26.65 -7.05 -24.87
CA LYS A 16 27.64 -6.47 -25.80
C LYS A 16 28.19 -5.13 -25.31
N GLN A 17 28.32 -4.96 -23.99
CA GLN A 17 28.71 -3.73 -23.28
C GLN A 17 29.98 -3.01 -23.80
N HIS A 18 30.81 -3.65 -24.61
CA HIS A 18 32.05 -3.09 -25.17
C HIS A 18 32.00 -2.70 -26.66
N LYS A 19 30.85 -2.81 -27.34
CA LYS A 19 30.70 -2.31 -28.73
C LYS A 19 30.02 -0.94 -28.76
N HIS A 20 30.79 0.10 -29.07
CA HIS A 20 30.36 1.50 -29.07
C HIS A 20 29.45 1.94 -30.24
N GLN A 21 29.04 1.04 -31.14
CA GLN A 21 28.32 1.40 -32.37
C GLN A 21 26.81 1.15 -32.34
N GLY A 22 26.24 0.75 -31.20
CA GLY A 22 24.79 0.61 -31.07
C GLY A 22 24.18 -0.55 -31.87
N GLU A 23 24.97 -1.53 -32.30
CA GLU A 23 24.49 -2.71 -33.03
C GLU A 23 23.58 -3.59 -32.16
N ASN A 24 22.49 -4.09 -32.73
CA ASN A 24 21.63 -5.07 -32.07
C ASN A 24 21.48 -6.35 -32.92
N GLU A 25 21.41 -7.49 -32.25
CA GLU A 25 21.25 -8.79 -32.92
C GLU A 25 19.89 -8.97 -33.58
N PHE A 26 18.86 -8.39 -32.97
CA PHE A 26 17.47 -8.61 -33.30
C PHE A 26 16.81 -7.42 -34.01
N ALA A 27 17.47 -6.26 -34.06
CA ALA A 27 16.91 -5.07 -34.67
C ALA A 27 17.94 -4.20 -35.39
N GLU A 28 17.40 -3.40 -36.31
CA GLU A 28 18.04 -2.22 -36.86
C GLU A 28 17.88 -1.08 -35.88
N MET A 29 18.99 -0.41 -35.60
CA MET A 29 19.09 0.62 -34.59
C MET A 29 19.44 1.93 -35.28
N GLU A 30 18.69 2.98 -34.99
CA GLU A 30 18.90 4.31 -35.55
C GLU A 30 18.89 5.35 -34.44
N TYR A 31 19.77 6.34 -34.54
CA TYR A 31 19.69 7.50 -33.66
C TYR A 31 18.60 8.43 -34.16
N ILE A 32 17.58 8.61 -33.33
CA ILE A 32 16.46 9.51 -33.62
C ILE A 32 16.45 10.61 -32.55
N ASN A 33 16.29 11.84 -32.99
CA ASN A 33 16.08 12.96 -32.07
C ASN A 33 14.62 12.95 -31.61
N VAL A 34 14.41 12.68 -30.32
CA VAL A 34 13.07 12.64 -29.74
C VAL A 34 12.89 13.74 -28.69
N THR A 35 11.67 14.22 -28.57
CA THR A 35 11.23 15.07 -27.46
C THR A 35 10.00 14.44 -26.82
N VAL A 36 9.80 14.68 -25.53
CA VAL A 36 8.59 14.23 -24.83
C VAL A 36 7.62 15.39 -24.79
N ILE A 37 6.49 15.29 -25.47
CA ILE A 37 5.45 16.31 -25.37
C ILE A 37 4.66 16.05 -24.10
N THR A 38 4.75 16.97 -23.15
CA THR A 38 4.12 16.84 -21.82
C THR A 38 2.90 17.74 -21.65
N SER A 39 2.50 18.49 -22.68
CA SER A 39 1.46 19.51 -22.57
C SER A 39 0.63 19.65 -23.85
N ASN A 40 -0.56 20.23 -23.72
CA ASN A 40 -1.55 20.38 -24.77
C ASN A 40 -1.55 21.80 -25.36
N LYS A 41 -1.71 21.91 -26.68
CA LYS A 41 -1.78 23.21 -27.38
C LYS A 41 -2.98 24.06 -26.90
N PRO A 42 -2.86 25.40 -26.86
CA PRO A 42 -1.77 26.20 -27.42
C PRO A 42 -0.55 26.28 -26.49
N TYR A 43 0.65 26.16 -27.06
CA TYR A 43 1.91 26.36 -26.32
C TYR A 43 2.16 27.84 -26.07
N GLY A 44 2.72 28.17 -24.92
CA GLY A 44 3.05 29.53 -24.49
C GLY A 44 1.90 30.32 -23.88
N VAL A 45 0.72 29.72 -23.77
CA VAL A 45 -0.39 30.30 -23.03
C VAL A 45 -0.35 29.78 -21.60
N SER A 46 -0.16 30.69 -20.65
CA SER A 46 -0.22 30.37 -19.22
C SER A 46 -1.66 30.49 -18.74
N ASP A 47 -2.27 29.37 -18.41
CA ASP A 47 -3.60 29.28 -17.78
C ASP A 47 -3.52 28.78 -16.33
N GLY A 48 -2.31 28.70 -15.78
CA GLY A 48 -2.03 28.20 -14.42
C GLY A 48 -2.01 26.68 -14.29
N SER A 49 -2.32 25.92 -15.35
CA SER A 49 -2.37 24.45 -15.28
C SER A 49 -0.99 23.78 -15.26
N ASN A 50 0.04 24.47 -15.78
CA ASN A 50 1.33 23.88 -16.06
C ASN A 50 2.42 24.30 -15.05
N PRO A 51 2.82 23.41 -14.12
CA PRO A 51 3.72 23.74 -13.02
C PRO A 51 5.17 24.02 -13.45
N PHE A 52 5.53 23.72 -14.71
CA PHE A 52 6.84 24.11 -15.24
C PHE A 52 6.94 25.60 -15.52
N PHE A 53 5.82 26.28 -15.77
CA PHE A 53 5.76 27.67 -16.19
C PHE A 53 5.00 28.57 -15.22
N ASP A 54 4.05 28.01 -14.47
CA ASP A 54 3.24 28.73 -13.50
C ASP A 54 4.01 29.09 -12.22
N GLY A 55 3.70 30.25 -11.65
CA GLY A 55 4.27 30.71 -10.37
C GLY A 55 5.77 31.04 -10.35
N SER A 56 6.48 30.99 -11.48
CA SER A 56 7.94 31.27 -11.55
C SER A 56 8.34 32.24 -12.66
N LYS A 57 9.25 33.17 -12.34
CA LYS A 57 9.86 34.09 -13.33
C LYS A 57 10.70 33.37 -14.38
N THR A 58 11.31 32.25 -14.02
CA THR A 58 12.06 31.36 -14.92
C THR A 58 11.41 29.99 -14.98
N PRO A 59 11.16 29.42 -16.17
CA PRO A 59 10.61 28.06 -16.29
C PRO A 59 11.50 27.03 -15.59
N ARG A 60 10.87 26.03 -14.94
CA ARG A 60 11.63 24.91 -14.35
C ARG A 60 12.38 24.16 -15.45
N PHE A 61 13.54 23.61 -15.09
CA PHE A 61 14.42 22.86 -16.02
C PHE A 61 14.86 23.67 -17.25
N ASN A 62 14.83 25.00 -17.19
CA ASN A 62 15.14 25.90 -18.32
C ASN A 62 14.31 25.61 -19.58
N LEU A 63 13.06 25.16 -19.42
CA LEU A 63 12.18 24.86 -20.54
C LEU A 63 11.76 26.13 -21.30
N GLU A 64 11.61 26.00 -22.63
CA GLU A 64 11.21 27.13 -23.49
C GLU A 64 9.76 27.54 -23.25
N ARG A 65 9.51 28.83 -23.01
CA ARG A 65 8.15 29.37 -22.76
C ARG A 65 7.18 29.19 -23.92
N ASN A 66 7.63 29.02 -25.15
CA ASN A 66 6.79 28.74 -26.31
C ASN A 66 7.02 27.34 -26.88
N GLY A 67 7.70 26.47 -26.12
CA GLY A 67 8.06 25.12 -26.52
C GLY A 67 6.92 24.12 -26.31
N VAL A 68 7.13 22.88 -26.75
CA VAL A 68 6.12 21.80 -26.67
C VAL A 68 5.72 21.41 -25.23
N HIS A 69 6.46 21.89 -24.24
CA HIS A 69 6.18 21.69 -22.83
C HIS A 69 5.32 22.79 -22.22
N SER A 70 5.09 23.91 -22.90
CA SER A 70 4.49 25.13 -22.33
C SER A 70 3.00 25.32 -22.63
N GLY A 71 2.28 24.22 -22.85
CA GLY A 71 0.82 24.23 -23.05
C GLY A 71 0.05 23.85 -21.79
N HIS A 72 -1.25 23.61 -21.95
CA HIS A 72 -2.15 23.17 -20.89
C HIS A 72 -1.82 21.76 -20.41
N VAL A 73 -1.80 21.54 -19.10
CA VAL A 73 -1.68 20.19 -18.51
C VAL A 73 -3.02 19.85 -17.88
N GLN A 74 -3.61 18.70 -18.26
CA GLN A 74 -4.89 18.28 -17.71
C GLN A 74 -4.79 18.19 -16.19
N THR A 75 -5.58 19.00 -15.49
CA THR A 75 -5.50 19.12 -14.02
C THR A 75 -6.42 18.17 -13.28
N ARG A 76 -7.44 17.63 -13.97
CA ARG A 76 -8.45 16.72 -13.41
C ARG A 76 -9.17 15.93 -14.51
N LEU A 77 -9.84 14.84 -14.14
CA LEU A 77 -10.62 14.01 -15.08
C LEU A 77 -11.61 14.83 -15.93
N ARG A 78 -12.27 15.81 -15.31
CA ARG A 78 -13.24 16.70 -15.96
C ARG A 78 -12.70 18.10 -16.23
N ASP A 79 -11.44 18.18 -16.65
CA ASP A 79 -10.85 19.46 -17.00
C ASP A 79 -11.67 20.14 -18.13
N PRO A 80 -12.25 21.32 -17.89
CA PRO A 80 -13.09 21.99 -18.88
C PRO A 80 -12.32 22.38 -20.14
N PHE A 81 -10.99 22.53 -20.06
CA PHE A 81 -10.15 22.74 -21.24
C PHE A 81 -10.11 21.49 -22.13
N CYS A 82 -10.08 20.30 -21.51
CA CYS A 82 -9.99 19.03 -22.19
C CYS A 82 -11.34 18.51 -22.69
N ILE A 83 -12.44 18.83 -22.01
CA ILE A 83 -13.79 18.40 -22.39
C ILE A 83 -14.36 19.28 -23.51
N VAL A 84 -14.70 18.66 -24.63
CA VAL A 84 -15.39 19.31 -25.76
C VAL A 84 -16.78 18.70 -25.94
N LYS A 85 -17.78 19.51 -26.34
CA LYS A 85 -19.20 19.11 -26.49
C LYS A 85 -19.43 17.88 -27.40
N ASN A 86 -18.49 17.53 -28.27
CA ASN A 86 -18.63 16.47 -29.27
C ASN A 86 -18.05 15.10 -28.85
N ARG A 87 -17.96 14.80 -27.54
CA ARG A 87 -17.45 13.54 -26.95
C ARG A 87 -15.99 13.16 -27.26
N ARG A 88 -15.30 13.88 -28.15
CA ARG A 88 -13.86 13.73 -28.38
C ARG A 88 -13.12 14.84 -27.62
N GLY A 89 -12.39 14.45 -26.57
CA GLY A 89 -11.59 15.38 -25.78
C GLY A 89 -10.51 16.09 -26.62
N ARG A 90 -10.17 17.32 -26.24
CA ARG A 90 -9.11 18.11 -26.90
C ARG A 90 -7.71 17.69 -26.44
N CYS A 91 -7.58 17.25 -25.19
CA CYS A 91 -6.30 16.89 -24.59
C CYS A 91 -5.83 15.50 -25.05
N GLN A 92 -4.52 15.37 -25.10
CA GLN A 92 -3.79 14.14 -25.37
C GLN A 92 -2.87 13.87 -24.18
N ASP A 93 -2.66 12.59 -23.87
CA ASP A 93 -1.66 12.16 -22.91
C ASP A 93 -0.25 12.53 -23.40
N GLY A 94 0.71 12.54 -22.49
CA GLY A 94 2.10 12.78 -22.87
C GLY A 94 2.60 11.72 -23.85
N TYR A 95 3.28 12.13 -24.92
CA TYR A 95 3.81 11.22 -25.93
C TYR A 95 5.20 11.62 -26.39
N THR A 96 5.97 10.63 -26.83
CA THR A 96 7.27 10.86 -27.45
C THR A 96 7.07 11.22 -28.93
N LYS A 97 7.77 12.24 -29.40
CA LYS A 97 7.71 12.69 -30.78
C LYS A 97 9.11 12.88 -31.35
N GLU A 98 9.34 12.37 -32.55
CA GLU A 98 10.53 12.68 -33.33
C GLU A 98 10.55 14.16 -33.75
N VAL A 99 11.71 14.80 -33.61
CA VAL A 99 11.92 16.22 -33.91
C VAL A 99 13.20 16.45 -34.68
N ASN A 100 13.11 17.27 -35.73
CA ASN A 100 14.25 17.67 -36.57
C ASN A 100 14.86 19.02 -36.13
N LYS A 101 14.41 19.58 -35.00
CA LYS A 101 14.78 20.93 -34.51
C LYS A 101 15.67 20.85 -33.26
N PRO A 102 16.42 21.93 -32.93
CA PRO A 102 17.14 22.04 -31.65
C PRO A 102 16.18 21.80 -30.47
N GLY A 103 16.61 21.01 -29.48
CA GLY A 103 15.83 20.67 -28.28
C GLY A 103 15.36 19.21 -28.17
N GLY A 104 15.59 18.38 -29.19
CA GLY A 104 15.45 16.92 -29.09
C GLY A 104 16.67 16.27 -28.43
N VAL A 105 16.47 15.15 -27.75
CA VAL A 105 17.55 14.29 -27.25
C VAL A 105 17.79 13.18 -28.27
N PRO A 106 19.03 12.97 -28.76
CA PRO A 106 19.35 11.83 -29.61
C PRO A 106 19.25 10.55 -28.79
N VAL A 107 18.32 9.68 -29.18
CA VAL A 107 18.11 8.37 -28.54
C VAL A 107 18.34 7.29 -29.58
N LEU A 108 19.03 6.22 -29.20
CA LEU A 108 19.19 5.04 -30.05
C LEU A 108 17.90 4.20 -29.98
N VAL A 109 17.17 4.12 -31.09
CA VAL A 109 15.86 3.48 -31.19
C VAL A 109 15.94 2.23 -32.05
N ALA A 110 15.32 1.14 -31.60
CA ALA A 110 15.09 -0.05 -32.43
C ALA A 110 13.94 0.22 -33.40
N VAL A 111 14.26 0.62 -34.64
CA VAL A 111 13.25 1.04 -35.64
C VAL A 111 12.57 -0.13 -36.33
N ARG A 112 13.29 -1.25 -36.48
CA ARG A 112 12.78 -2.42 -37.20
C ARG A 112 13.40 -3.70 -36.64
N ALA A 113 12.56 -4.69 -36.39
CA ALA A 113 13.04 -6.03 -36.08
C ALA A 113 13.66 -6.66 -37.34
N LYS A 114 14.86 -7.24 -37.20
CA LYS A 114 15.55 -7.92 -38.30
C LYS A 114 14.75 -9.15 -38.77
N PRO A 115 14.70 -9.42 -40.09
CA PRO A 115 14.06 -10.62 -40.60
C PRO A 115 14.80 -11.87 -40.12
N ASN A 116 14.11 -13.00 -40.11
CA ASN A 116 14.73 -14.29 -39.80
C ASN A 116 15.84 -14.61 -40.81
N ARG A 117 17.00 -15.05 -40.33
CA ARG A 117 18.13 -15.45 -41.17
C ARG A 117 17.80 -16.69 -42.00
N ASN A 118 16.89 -17.54 -41.53
CA ASN A 118 16.38 -18.67 -42.29
C ASN A 118 15.13 -18.29 -43.09
N ALA A 119 15.30 -18.11 -44.40
CA ALA A 119 14.22 -17.75 -45.33
C ALA A 119 13.12 -18.82 -45.47
N SER A 120 13.35 -20.05 -45.01
CA SER A 120 12.37 -21.14 -45.01
C SER A 120 11.59 -21.28 -43.70
N SER A 121 11.95 -20.49 -42.69
CA SER A 121 11.26 -20.47 -41.40
C SER A 121 9.86 -19.87 -41.55
N ILE A 122 8.87 -20.47 -40.88
CA ILE A 122 7.52 -19.88 -40.75
C ILE A 122 7.49 -18.62 -39.86
N LEU A 123 8.60 -18.30 -39.18
CA LEU A 123 8.75 -17.14 -38.30
C LEU A 123 9.48 -16.02 -39.03
N ASP A 124 8.82 -14.88 -39.22
CA ASP A 124 9.32 -13.79 -40.06
C ASP A 124 10.45 -12.94 -39.43
N ARG A 125 10.71 -13.10 -38.12
CA ARG A 125 11.68 -12.27 -37.36
C ARG A 125 12.69 -13.14 -36.62
N GLU A 126 13.96 -12.72 -36.64
CA GLU A 126 15.07 -13.45 -36.00
C GLU A 126 14.83 -13.66 -34.50
N PHE A 127 14.34 -12.62 -33.82
CA PHE A 127 14.05 -12.66 -32.39
C PHE A 127 13.08 -13.78 -31.99
N SER A 128 12.11 -14.13 -32.85
CA SER A 128 11.12 -15.16 -32.54
C SER A 128 11.76 -16.53 -32.34
N VAL A 129 12.79 -16.86 -33.11
CA VAL A 129 13.52 -18.13 -32.97
C VAL A 129 14.24 -18.14 -31.62
N SER A 130 15.09 -17.15 -31.35
CA SER A 130 15.82 -17.08 -30.07
C SER A 130 14.90 -17.02 -28.86
N PHE A 131 13.76 -16.33 -28.96
CA PHE A 131 12.77 -16.29 -27.90
C PHE A 131 12.12 -17.64 -27.64
N LEU A 132 11.72 -18.36 -28.69
CA LEU A 132 11.16 -19.70 -28.57
C LEU A 132 12.21 -20.70 -28.07
N ASP A 133 13.46 -20.60 -28.52
CA ASP A 133 14.55 -21.43 -28.02
C ASP A 133 14.73 -21.21 -26.51
N VAL A 134 14.76 -19.96 -26.04
CA VAL A 134 14.81 -19.63 -24.62
C VAL A 134 13.57 -20.16 -23.89
N LEU A 135 12.35 -19.94 -24.39
CA LEU A 135 11.14 -20.45 -23.72
C LEU A 135 11.07 -21.98 -23.65
N ASN A 136 11.58 -22.66 -24.68
CA ASN A 136 11.55 -24.11 -24.80
C ASN A 136 12.73 -24.80 -24.10
N GLN A 137 13.72 -24.04 -23.62
CA GLN A 137 14.72 -24.60 -22.71
C GLN A 137 14.03 -25.11 -21.44
N ALA A 138 14.32 -26.35 -21.07
CA ALA A 138 13.72 -27.00 -19.91
C ALA A 138 13.95 -26.23 -18.59
N GLU A 139 14.98 -25.40 -18.53
CA GLU A 139 15.26 -24.51 -17.40
C GLU A 139 14.36 -23.26 -17.33
N HIS A 140 13.71 -22.91 -18.44
CA HIS A 140 12.93 -21.69 -18.64
C HIS A 140 11.43 -21.94 -18.88
N THR A 141 11.01 -23.20 -19.06
CA THR A 141 9.59 -23.58 -18.99
C THR A 141 8.98 -22.95 -17.75
N GLY A 142 7.93 -22.12 -17.93
CA GLY A 142 7.35 -21.29 -16.89
C GLY A 142 7.10 -22.05 -15.59
N ARG A 143 7.99 -21.85 -14.61
CA ARG A 143 7.93 -22.48 -13.28
C ARG A 143 6.90 -21.80 -12.38
N PHE A 144 5.68 -21.61 -12.86
CA PHE A 144 4.63 -20.94 -12.10
C PHE A 144 3.38 -21.80 -11.92
N ASN A 145 3.58 -23.11 -11.80
CA ASN A 145 2.60 -23.97 -11.17
C ASN A 145 3.30 -24.74 -10.05
N PHE A 146 2.92 -24.48 -8.80
CA PHE A 146 3.54 -25.16 -7.66
C PHE A 146 3.34 -26.67 -7.72
N THR A 147 2.24 -27.14 -8.31
CA THR A 147 1.94 -28.55 -8.55
C THR A 147 2.99 -29.23 -9.44
N THR A 148 3.53 -28.52 -10.44
CA THR A 148 4.58 -29.07 -11.31
C THR A 148 5.98 -28.82 -10.77
N GLN A 149 6.17 -27.74 -10.00
CA GLN A 149 7.46 -27.38 -9.43
C GLN A 149 7.85 -28.25 -8.22
N PHE A 150 6.88 -28.65 -7.42
CA PHE A 150 7.11 -29.32 -6.15
C PHE A 150 6.35 -30.65 -6.07
N PRO A 151 7.05 -31.80 -6.01
CA PRO A 151 6.43 -33.14 -6.03
C PRO A 151 5.40 -33.41 -4.93
N HIS A 152 5.48 -32.67 -3.82
CA HIS A 152 4.61 -32.81 -2.65
C HIS A 152 3.84 -31.52 -2.36
N TYR A 153 3.59 -30.71 -3.39
CA TYR A 153 2.70 -29.58 -3.26
C TYR A 153 1.32 -30.02 -2.79
N ARG A 154 0.77 -29.27 -1.84
CA ARG A 154 -0.62 -29.37 -1.41
C ARG A 154 -1.10 -28.01 -0.95
N GLU A 155 -2.35 -27.70 -1.27
CA GLU A 155 -3.05 -26.58 -0.64
C GLU A 155 -3.40 -26.95 0.80
N ALA A 156 -2.96 -26.13 1.74
CA ALA A 156 -3.21 -26.31 3.15
C ALA A 156 -3.68 -25.00 3.76
N PHE A 157 -4.69 -25.07 4.62
CA PHE A 157 -5.15 -23.94 5.42
C PHE A 157 -4.79 -24.21 6.88
N TYR A 158 -4.19 -23.23 7.54
CA TYR A 158 -3.81 -23.32 8.94
C TYR A 158 -4.79 -22.51 9.78
N LYS A 159 -5.54 -23.21 10.64
CA LYS A 159 -6.53 -22.62 11.54
C LYS A 159 -6.31 -23.18 12.94
N PRO A 160 -6.34 -22.35 14.00
CA PRO A 160 -6.18 -22.83 15.36
C PRO A 160 -7.45 -23.54 15.83
N ASP A 161 -7.30 -24.53 16.72
CA ASP A 161 -8.44 -25.07 17.47
C ASP A 161 -8.69 -24.20 18.70
N LEU A 162 -9.75 -23.38 18.64
CA LEU A 162 -10.13 -22.43 19.70
C LEU A 162 -11.32 -22.92 20.52
N ARG A 163 -11.70 -24.21 20.41
CA ARG A 163 -12.83 -24.76 21.16
C ARG A 163 -12.54 -24.75 22.66
N GLY A 164 -13.51 -24.30 23.45
CA GLY A 164 -13.39 -24.23 24.91
C GLY A 164 -12.50 -23.11 25.44
N LYS A 165 -11.98 -22.23 24.56
CA LYS A 165 -11.29 -21.02 24.97
C LYS A 165 -12.29 -19.91 25.28
N ASN A 166 -11.98 -19.13 26.31
CA ASN A 166 -12.65 -17.86 26.56
C ASN A 166 -12.04 -16.81 25.66
N PHE A 167 -12.87 -15.92 25.11
CA PHE A 167 -12.40 -14.84 24.24
C PHE A 167 -12.38 -13.52 25.00
N GLY A 168 -11.30 -12.77 24.79
CA GLY A 168 -11.16 -11.42 25.28
C GLY A 168 -11.93 -10.40 24.44
N LYS A 169 -11.42 -9.17 24.39
CA LYS A 169 -12.08 -8.09 23.67
C LYS A 169 -12.09 -8.38 22.17
N ASN A 170 -13.26 -8.31 21.54
CA ASN A 170 -13.38 -8.46 20.08
C ASN A 170 -12.78 -7.24 19.38
N LEU A 171 -11.75 -7.48 18.57
CA LEU A 171 -11.05 -6.44 17.83
C LEU A 171 -11.26 -6.64 16.33
N VAL A 172 -11.55 -5.55 15.62
CA VAL A 172 -11.43 -5.45 14.17
C VAL A 172 -10.28 -4.50 13.86
N PHE A 173 -9.38 -4.91 12.96
CA PHE A 173 -8.24 -4.10 12.56
C PHE A 173 -8.49 -3.48 11.18
N ASP A 174 -8.59 -2.15 11.11
CA ASP A 174 -8.68 -1.36 9.88
C ASP A 174 -7.30 -0.82 9.53
N MET A 175 -6.74 -1.30 8.42
CA MET A 175 -5.34 -1.10 8.05
C MET A 175 -5.22 -0.60 6.61
N ASP A 176 -4.26 0.27 6.32
CA ASP A 176 -3.96 0.72 4.95
C ASP A 176 -2.77 -0.01 4.31
N MET A 177 -2.36 -1.11 4.95
CA MET A 177 -1.29 -2.00 4.48
C MET A 177 0.08 -1.31 4.40
N SER A 178 0.30 -0.30 5.25
CA SER A 178 1.64 0.21 5.53
C SER A 178 2.53 -0.88 6.15
N VAL A 179 3.84 -0.65 6.18
CA VAL A 179 4.75 -1.55 6.95
C VAL A 179 4.38 -1.58 8.44
N GLY A 180 3.96 -0.45 9.01
CA GLY A 180 3.54 -0.38 10.40
C GLY A 180 2.33 -1.25 10.70
N ASP A 181 1.43 -1.40 9.74
CA ASP A 181 0.27 -2.28 9.87
C ASP A 181 0.62 -3.76 9.84
N PHE A 182 1.54 -4.18 8.97
CA PHE A 182 2.01 -5.57 8.99
C PHE A 182 2.70 -5.91 10.32
N LEU A 183 3.45 -4.96 10.88
CA LEU A 183 4.10 -5.10 12.19
C LEU A 183 3.08 -5.10 13.34
N SER A 184 2.05 -4.25 13.24
CA SER A 184 0.90 -4.23 14.16
C SER A 184 0.14 -5.54 14.11
N LEU A 185 -0.09 -6.10 12.92
CA LEU A 185 -0.78 -7.37 12.74
C LEU A 185 0.01 -8.52 13.34
N PHE A 186 1.34 -8.59 13.14
CA PHE A 186 2.16 -9.55 13.88
C PHE A 186 1.95 -9.41 15.38
N TYR A 187 2.04 -8.19 15.93
CA TYR A 187 1.83 -7.96 17.35
C TYR A 187 0.44 -8.44 17.83
N LEU A 188 -0.64 -8.09 17.13
CA LEU A 188 -2.00 -8.50 17.47
C LEU A 188 -2.19 -10.02 17.45
N LEU A 189 -1.59 -10.71 16.49
CA LEU A 189 -1.66 -12.18 16.39
C LEU A 189 -0.84 -12.89 17.47
N LYS A 190 0.11 -12.19 18.10
CA LYS A 190 0.88 -12.68 19.25
C LYS A 190 0.18 -12.47 20.59
N LEU A 191 -0.85 -11.62 20.66
CA LEU A 191 -1.64 -11.42 21.87
C LEU A 191 -2.51 -12.65 22.14
N PRO A 192 -2.63 -13.11 23.40
CA PRO A 192 -3.52 -14.20 23.75
C PRO A 192 -4.96 -13.90 23.30
N VAL A 193 -5.66 -14.91 22.75
CA VAL A 193 -7.06 -14.77 22.32
C VAL A 193 -8.00 -14.48 23.49
N GLU A 194 -7.57 -14.84 24.70
CA GLU A 194 -8.21 -14.54 25.97
C GLU A 194 -8.16 -13.04 26.34
N ASP A 195 -7.21 -12.29 25.78
CA ASP A 195 -7.07 -10.85 25.98
C ASP A 195 -7.66 -10.07 24.80
N ILE A 196 -7.23 -10.40 23.58
CA ILE A 196 -7.68 -9.78 22.33
C ILE A 196 -8.08 -10.85 21.32
N ASN A 197 -9.36 -10.85 20.94
CA ASN A 197 -9.88 -11.70 19.89
C ASN A 197 -9.94 -10.92 18.57
N LEU A 198 -8.91 -11.03 17.74
CA LEU A 198 -8.90 -10.43 16.40
C LEU A 198 -9.91 -11.16 15.51
N LYS A 199 -11.07 -10.53 15.29
CA LYS A 199 -12.22 -11.08 14.58
C LYS A 199 -12.13 -10.91 13.07
N ALA A 200 -11.57 -9.81 12.61
CA ALA A 200 -11.47 -9.48 11.19
C ALA A 200 -10.41 -8.42 10.93
N ILE A 201 -9.97 -8.39 9.69
CA ILE A 201 -9.18 -7.30 9.13
C ILE A 201 -10.00 -6.65 8.04
N ILE A 202 -10.08 -5.33 8.03
CA ILE A 202 -10.61 -4.55 6.91
C ILE A 202 -9.49 -3.66 6.37
N VAL A 203 -9.43 -3.54 5.06
CA VAL A 203 -8.31 -2.89 4.37
C VAL A 203 -8.77 -1.61 3.70
N SER A 204 -8.05 -0.52 3.93
CA SER A 204 -8.23 0.77 3.27
C SER A 204 -7.19 0.92 2.15
N PRO A 205 -7.52 0.61 0.88
CA PRO A 205 -6.58 0.72 -0.25
C PRO A 205 -6.33 2.18 -0.68
N THR A 206 -6.73 3.15 0.14
CA THR A 206 -6.61 4.59 -0.07
C THR A 206 -5.41 5.20 0.64
N GLY A 207 -4.64 4.40 1.39
CA GLY A 207 -3.44 4.83 2.10
C GLY A 207 -2.14 4.39 1.43
N TRP A 208 -1.26 3.71 2.18
CA TRP A 208 0.12 3.43 1.76
C TRP A 208 0.31 2.37 0.66
N ALA A 209 -0.68 1.53 0.41
CA ALA A 209 -0.57 0.41 -0.53
C ALA A 209 -1.85 0.19 -1.34
N ASN A 210 -1.67 -0.42 -2.52
CA ASN A 210 -2.75 -0.75 -3.44
C ASN A 210 -3.52 -2.01 -2.99
N ALA A 211 -4.76 -2.17 -3.48
CA ALA A 211 -5.63 -3.29 -3.11
C ALA A 211 -5.01 -4.69 -3.31
N ALA A 212 -4.14 -4.87 -4.30
CA ALA A 212 -3.47 -6.15 -4.57
C ALA A 212 -2.55 -6.60 -3.43
N THR A 213 -2.12 -5.68 -2.56
CA THR A 213 -1.25 -5.95 -1.41
C THR A 213 -1.94 -6.80 -0.34
N ILE A 214 -3.26 -7.02 -0.43
CA ILE A 214 -4.00 -8.00 0.38
C ILE A 214 -3.37 -9.40 0.32
N ASP A 215 -2.72 -9.78 -0.78
CA ASP A 215 -1.99 -11.05 -0.86
C ASP A 215 -0.91 -11.18 0.23
N CYS A 216 -0.25 -10.08 0.59
CA CYS A 216 0.71 -10.05 1.69
C CYS A 216 0.02 -10.25 3.05
N VAL A 217 -1.22 -9.76 3.22
CA VAL A 217 -2.01 -9.97 4.44
C VAL A 217 -2.36 -11.44 4.58
N TYR A 218 -2.78 -12.08 3.49
CA TYR A 218 -3.02 -13.53 3.47
C TYR A 218 -1.76 -14.35 3.72
N ASP A 219 -0.65 -14.00 3.10
CA ASP A 219 0.64 -14.67 3.30
C ASP A 219 1.13 -14.53 4.78
N LEU A 220 0.88 -13.39 5.44
CA LEU A 220 1.16 -13.20 6.87
C LEU A 220 0.22 -14.01 7.76
N LEU A 221 -1.09 -13.98 7.51
CA LEU A 221 -2.06 -14.79 8.27
C LEU A 221 -1.72 -16.27 8.15
N HIS A 222 -1.35 -16.72 6.95
CA HIS A 222 -0.93 -18.09 6.68
C HIS A 222 0.35 -18.46 7.45
N MET A 223 1.35 -17.55 7.48
CA MET A 223 2.55 -17.69 8.32
C MET A 223 2.20 -17.90 9.79
N MET A 224 1.27 -17.11 10.31
CA MET A 224 0.85 -17.14 11.72
C MET A 224 -0.19 -18.22 12.03
N GLY A 225 -0.60 -19.02 11.04
CA GLY A 225 -1.58 -20.09 11.23
C GLY A 225 -3.00 -19.60 11.51
N ARG A 226 -3.35 -18.43 10.97
CA ARG A 226 -4.61 -17.72 11.19
C ARG A 226 -5.40 -17.49 9.90
N ASP A 227 -5.45 -18.51 9.04
CA ASP A 227 -6.27 -18.49 7.82
C ASP A 227 -7.79 -18.44 8.12
N ASP A 228 -8.20 -18.56 9.39
CA ASP A 228 -9.56 -18.36 9.88
C ASP A 228 -10.02 -16.89 9.85
N ILE A 229 -9.09 -15.92 9.89
CA ILE A 229 -9.44 -14.50 9.98
C ILE A 229 -9.93 -13.99 8.61
N PRO A 230 -11.18 -13.48 8.52
CA PRO A 230 -11.68 -12.86 7.29
C PRO A 230 -11.00 -11.50 7.05
N VAL A 231 -10.73 -11.21 5.77
CA VAL A 231 -10.15 -9.95 5.31
C VAL A 231 -11.09 -9.32 4.30
N GLY A 232 -11.53 -8.08 4.56
CA GLY A 232 -12.44 -7.33 3.70
C GLY A 232 -11.75 -6.16 3.02
N LEU A 233 -11.96 -5.97 1.72
CA LEU A 233 -11.43 -4.84 0.96
C LEU A 233 -12.39 -3.65 1.01
N GLY A 234 -11.88 -2.50 1.43
CA GLY A 234 -12.56 -1.21 1.39
C GLY A 234 -12.63 -0.61 -0.01
N ASN A 235 -13.23 0.57 -0.12
CA ASN A 235 -13.30 1.25 -1.43
C ASN A 235 -11.93 1.76 -1.87
N GLY A 236 -11.70 1.72 -3.19
CA GLY A 236 -10.49 2.25 -3.83
C GLY A 236 -10.30 3.77 -3.76
N PHE A 237 -11.28 4.52 -3.24
CA PHE A 237 -11.25 5.98 -3.19
C PHE A 237 -11.76 6.51 -1.85
N ALA A 238 -11.18 7.63 -1.42
CA ALA A 238 -11.66 8.43 -0.30
C ALA A 238 -13.11 8.86 -0.54
N MET A 239 -13.81 9.19 0.54
CA MET A 239 -15.20 9.62 0.45
C MET A 239 -15.37 10.84 -0.46
N ASN A 240 -16.39 10.80 -1.31
CA ASN A 240 -16.71 11.82 -2.32
C ASN A 240 -15.61 12.07 -3.37
N GLN A 241 -14.66 11.14 -3.55
CA GLN A 241 -13.62 11.25 -4.59
C GLN A 241 -13.82 10.34 -5.80
N SER A 242 -14.76 9.39 -5.77
CA SER A 242 -15.11 8.60 -6.95
C SER A 242 -15.77 9.48 -8.01
N ASP A 243 -15.44 9.30 -9.30
CA ASP A 243 -16.15 9.98 -10.38
C ASP A 243 -17.60 9.48 -10.49
N THR A 244 -18.54 10.40 -10.66
CA THR A 244 -19.98 10.09 -10.67
C THR A 244 -20.45 9.34 -11.93
N VAL A 245 -19.65 9.34 -13.00
CA VAL A 245 -19.93 8.67 -14.28
C VAL A 245 -19.07 7.42 -14.43
N PHE A 246 -17.81 7.46 -14.00
CA PHE A 246 -16.89 6.32 -14.01
C PHE A 246 -16.38 6.02 -12.60
N SER A 247 -17.20 5.37 -11.78
CA SER A 247 -16.87 5.09 -10.37
C SER A 247 -15.60 4.26 -10.15
N THR A 248 -15.09 3.59 -11.19
CA THR A 248 -13.80 2.89 -11.20
C THR A 248 -12.59 3.84 -11.27
N VAL A 249 -12.82 5.13 -11.48
CA VAL A 249 -11.81 6.19 -11.55
C VAL A 249 -12.20 7.28 -10.54
N GLY A 250 -11.23 7.84 -9.83
CA GLY A 250 -11.47 8.87 -8.81
C GLY A 250 -10.50 10.05 -8.92
N ASP A 251 -10.71 11.04 -8.07
CA ASP A 251 -9.79 12.17 -7.89
C ASP A 251 -8.52 11.70 -7.18
N CYS A 252 -7.35 12.11 -7.68
CA CYS A 252 -6.04 11.83 -7.06
C CYS A 252 -5.61 12.92 -6.06
N ARG A 253 -6.53 13.84 -5.71
CA ARG A 253 -6.25 15.03 -4.89
C ARG A 253 -5.41 14.75 -3.66
N TYR A 254 -5.80 13.76 -2.85
CA TYR A 254 -5.08 13.43 -1.62
C TYR A 254 -4.08 12.29 -1.82
N SER A 255 -4.41 11.26 -2.60
CA SER A 255 -3.54 10.10 -2.81
C SER A 255 -2.19 10.42 -3.46
N LYS A 256 -2.09 11.54 -4.22
CA LYS A 256 -0.82 12.04 -4.78
C LYS A 256 0.26 12.33 -3.72
N VAL A 257 -0.13 12.40 -2.44
CA VAL A 257 0.82 12.57 -1.33
C VAL A 257 1.77 11.37 -1.22
N ILE A 258 1.32 10.17 -1.59
CA ILE A 258 2.11 8.96 -1.56
C ILE A 258 2.92 8.87 -2.87
N PRO A 259 4.27 8.78 -2.80
CA PRO A 259 5.07 8.57 -3.99
C PRO A 259 4.67 7.27 -4.70
N GLN A 260 4.69 7.23 -6.04
CA GLN A 260 4.52 5.94 -6.72
C GLN A 260 5.74 5.02 -6.51
N GLY A 261 6.94 5.60 -6.49
CA GLY A 261 8.21 4.87 -6.45
C GLY A 261 8.80 4.75 -5.06
N SER A 262 10.01 5.28 -4.91
CA SER A 262 10.82 5.17 -3.69
C SER A 262 10.09 5.67 -2.45
N GLY A 263 9.98 4.81 -1.44
CA GLY A 263 9.33 5.08 -0.17
C GLY A 263 7.81 5.19 -0.25
N GLY A 264 7.17 4.81 -1.37
CA GLY A 264 5.72 4.84 -1.52
C GLY A 264 5.16 3.54 -2.09
N PHE A 265 4.18 3.61 -3.00
CA PHE A 265 3.36 2.45 -3.41
C PHE A 265 4.18 1.22 -3.82
N LEU A 266 5.15 1.35 -4.74
CA LEU A 266 5.94 0.21 -5.21
C LEU A 266 6.71 -0.49 -4.09
N ASP A 267 7.22 0.27 -3.13
CA ASP A 267 7.93 -0.29 -1.99
C ASP A 267 6.95 -0.89 -0.98
N SER A 268 5.89 -0.18 -0.61
CA SER A 268 4.87 -0.68 0.34
C SER A 268 4.19 -1.96 -0.17
N ASP A 269 3.80 -2.00 -1.45
CA ASP A 269 3.13 -3.15 -2.08
C ASP A 269 3.96 -4.43 -2.04
N THR A 270 5.29 -4.31 -1.92
CA THR A 270 6.22 -5.43 -1.87
C THR A 270 6.83 -5.66 -0.48
N LEU A 271 6.36 -4.95 0.55
CA LEU A 271 7.00 -4.87 1.87
C LEU A 271 8.49 -4.57 1.74
N TYR A 272 8.81 -3.57 0.93
CA TYR A 272 10.15 -3.15 0.56
C TYR A 272 10.96 -4.34 0.03
N GLY A 273 10.34 -5.20 -0.79
CA GLY A 273 10.91 -6.41 -1.37
C GLY A 273 11.01 -7.63 -0.43
N LEU A 274 10.41 -7.58 0.76
CA LEU A 274 10.37 -8.72 1.70
C LEU A 274 9.12 -9.59 1.58
N ALA A 275 8.07 -9.16 0.86
CA ALA A 275 6.85 -9.95 0.65
C ALA A 275 7.15 -11.38 0.15
N ARG A 276 8.13 -11.53 -0.75
CA ARG A 276 8.61 -12.84 -1.26
C ARG A 276 9.19 -13.79 -0.20
N SER A 277 9.44 -13.30 1.01
CA SER A 277 9.96 -14.10 2.12
C SER A 277 8.84 -14.74 2.93
N LEU A 278 7.62 -14.21 2.86
CA LEU A 278 6.43 -14.77 3.51
C LEU A 278 6.02 -16.07 2.78
N PRO A 279 5.52 -17.08 3.52
CA PRO A 279 4.94 -18.26 2.89
C PRO A 279 3.72 -17.87 2.06
N ARG A 280 3.44 -18.65 1.02
CA ARG A 280 2.35 -18.43 0.09
C ARG A 280 1.07 -19.07 0.60
N SER A 281 0.10 -18.24 0.96
CA SER A 281 -1.28 -18.68 1.27
C SER A 281 -1.97 -19.24 0.01
N PRO A 282 -2.89 -20.21 0.14
CA PRO A 282 -3.84 -20.52 -0.92
C PRO A 282 -4.82 -19.37 -1.19
N ARG A 283 -5.05 -18.47 -0.22
CA ARG A 283 -5.93 -17.30 -0.39
C ARG A 283 -5.24 -16.27 -1.29
N ARG A 284 -5.99 -15.75 -2.27
CA ARG A 284 -5.50 -14.74 -3.22
C ARG A 284 -6.53 -13.64 -3.44
N TYR A 285 -6.04 -12.44 -3.70
CA TYR A 285 -6.85 -11.33 -4.16
C TYR A 285 -7.43 -11.63 -5.54
N THR A 286 -8.76 -11.72 -5.59
CA THR A 286 -9.52 -11.87 -6.83
C THR A 286 -10.42 -10.66 -6.99
N ALA A 287 -10.16 -9.83 -8.01
CA ALA A 287 -10.95 -8.62 -8.27
C ALA A 287 -12.42 -8.96 -8.55
N GLU A 288 -13.34 -8.12 -8.07
CA GLU A 288 -14.80 -8.34 -8.15
C GLU A 288 -15.30 -8.52 -9.60
N ASN A 289 -14.71 -7.78 -10.55
CA ASN A 289 -15.08 -7.84 -11.97
C ASN A 289 -14.54 -9.06 -12.74
N SER A 290 -13.70 -9.89 -12.10
CA SER A 290 -13.15 -11.11 -12.71
C SER A 290 -14.25 -12.08 -13.18
N VAL A 291 -15.42 -12.05 -12.53
CA VAL A 291 -16.57 -12.90 -12.88
C VAL A 291 -17.36 -12.35 -14.08
N LYS A 292 -17.39 -11.02 -14.28
CA LYS A 292 -18.34 -10.38 -15.22
C LYS A 292 -17.76 -10.03 -16.60
N PHE A 293 -16.44 -9.82 -16.71
CA PHE A 293 -15.83 -9.31 -17.95
C PHE A 293 -14.64 -10.11 -18.50
N GLY A 294 -14.40 -11.33 -18.01
CA GLY A 294 -13.34 -12.18 -18.57
C GLY A 294 -11.94 -11.56 -18.45
N ALA A 295 -11.70 -10.77 -17.39
CA ALA A 295 -10.33 -10.41 -17.01
C ALA A 295 -9.50 -11.71 -16.86
N PRO A 296 -8.19 -11.70 -17.18
CA PRO A 296 -7.35 -12.88 -17.06
C PRO A 296 -7.58 -13.53 -15.69
N ARG A 297 -7.99 -14.80 -15.69
CA ARG A 297 -8.12 -15.63 -14.48
C ARG A 297 -6.72 -15.81 -13.92
N ASN A 298 -6.27 -14.87 -13.11
CA ASN A 298 -4.97 -14.88 -12.45
C ASN A 298 -5.01 -15.66 -11.12
N THR A 299 -6.15 -16.24 -10.77
CA THR A 299 -6.33 -17.12 -9.62
C THR A 299 -7.00 -18.41 -10.07
N ASP A 300 -6.61 -19.52 -9.44
CA ASP A 300 -7.21 -20.84 -9.66
C ASP A 300 -8.64 -20.95 -9.07
N HIS A 301 -9.08 -19.90 -8.35
CA HIS A 301 -10.36 -19.81 -7.63
C HIS A 301 -11.13 -18.51 -7.94
N PRO A 302 -11.59 -18.30 -9.18
CA PRO A 302 -12.35 -17.10 -9.57
C PRO A 302 -13.70 -16.95 -8.83
N GLU A 303 -14.22 -18.04 -8.24
CA GLU A 303 -15.39 -18.03 -7.36
C GLU A 303 -15.13 -17.30 -6.03
N LEU A 304 -13.87 -17.20 -5.60
CA LEU A 304 -13.46 -16.54 -4.37
C LEU A 304 -13.18 -15.07 -4.65
N ARG A 305 -14.21 -14.29 -5.05
CA ARG A 305 -14.11 -12.83 -5.12
C ARG A 305 -13.58 -12.29 -3.79
N GLN A 306 -12.79 -11.23 -3.83
CA GLN A 306 -12.36 -10.54 -2.61
C GLN A 306 -13.60 -10.03 -1.84
N PRO A 307 -13.83 -10.45 -0.59
CA PRO A 307 -14.93 -9.92 0.23
C PRO A 307 -14.78 -8.42 0.46
N LEU A 308 -15.89 -7.69 0.56
CA LEU A 308 -15.88 -6.27 0.88
C LEU A 308 -15.76 -6.04 2.39
N ALA A 309 -15.17 -4.91 2.80
CA ALA A 309 -15.01 -4.55 4.20
C ALA A 309 -16.36 -4.58 4.96
N LEU A 310 -17.41 -4.01 4.38
CA LEU A 310 -18.74 -3.98 5.01
C LEU A 310 -19.36 -5.39 5.13
N GLU A 311 -19.18 -6.25 4.13
CA GLU A 311 -19.67 -7.63 4.17
C GLU A 311 -18.99 -8.45 5.28
N VAL A 312 -17.68 -8.28 5.42
CA VAL A 312 -16.91 -8.93 6.49
C VAL A 312 -17.38 -8.43 7.85
N LEU A 313 -17.55 -7.12 8.02
CA LEU A 313 -18.04 -6.53 9.27
C LEU A 313 -19.45 -7.03 9.63
N GLU A 314 -20.37 -7.08 8.66
CA GLU A 314 -21.71 -7.63 8.87
C GLU A 314 -21.67 -9.11 9.25
N SER A 315 -20.80 -9.89 8.61
CA SER A 315 -20.59 -11.31 8.96
C SER A 315 -20.03 -11.45 10.38
N VAL A 316 -19.09 -10.60 10.78
CA VAL A 316 -18.56 -10.58 12.15
C VAL A 316 -19.68 -10.30 13.12
N VAL A 317 -20.47 -9.23 12.92
CA VAL A 317 -21.57 -8.86 13.82
C VAL A 317 -22.61 -9.97 13.94
N LYS A 318 -22.95 -10.65 12.84
CA LYS A 318 -23.86 -11.81 12.87
C LYS A 318 -23.31 -13.00 13.67
N SER A 319 -21.99 -13.14 13.76
CA SER A 319 -21.32 -14.22 14.48
C SER A 319 -21.06 -13.94 15.96
N LEU A 320 -21.38 -12.73 16.45
CA LEU A 320 -21.15 -12.35 17.83
C LEU A 320 -22.26 -12.88 18.75
N ASP A 321 -21.88 -13.25 19.97
CA ASP A 321 -22.85 -13.59 21.01
C ASP A 321 -23.70 -12.36 21.37
N PRO A 322 -25.00 -12.55 21.72
CA PRO A 322 -25.88 -11.44 22.09
C PRO A 322 -25.28 -10.51 23.15
N GLY A 323 -25.29 -9.20 22.88
CA GLY A 323 -24.74 -8.18 23.78
C GLY A 323 -23.23 -7.94 23.63
N SER A 324 -22.50 -8.79 22.90
CA SER A 324 -21.09 -8.56 22.59
C SER A 324 -20.89 -7.27 21.80
N LYS A 325 -19.76 -6.62 22.04
CA LYS A 325 -19.33 -5.42 21.33
C LYS A 325 -18.01 -5.63 20.61
N ILE A 326 -17.72 -4.75 19.67
CA ILE A 326 -16.44 -4.72 18.95
C ILE A 326 -15.70 -3.40 19.21
N THR A 327 -14.38 -3.47 19.21
CA THR A 327 -13.50 -2.31 19.08
C THR A 327 -12.84 -2.32 17.72
N ILE A 328 -12.76 -1.16 17.10
CA ILE A 328 -12.04 -0.97 15.85
C ILE A 328 -10.71 -0.29 16.16
N LEU A 329 -9.59 -0.90 15.79
CA LEU A 329 -8.30 -0.24 15.72
C LEU A 329 -8.10 0.23 14.27
N ALA A 330 -7.96 1.53 14.08
CA ALA A 330 -7.84 2.17 12.77
C ALA A 330 -6.44 2.76 12.60
N ASN A 331 -5.62 2.14 11.75
CA ASN A 331 -4.27 2.60 11.44
C ASN A 331 -4.15 3.27 10.06
N GLY A 332 -5.24 3.28 9.27
CA GLY A 332 -5.28 3.92 7.97
C GLY A 332 -6.21 5.12 7.90
N PRO A 333 -6.45 5.65 6.68
CA PRO A 333 -7.53 6.60 6.43
C PRO A 333 -8.87 6.03 6.88
N LEU A 334 -9.72 6.87 7.50
CA LEU A 334 -10.95 6.42 8.15
C LEU A 334 -12.11 6.12 7.19
N THR A 335 -11.81 5.87 5.91
CA THR A 335 -12.79 5.70 4.83
C THR A 335 -13.75 4.53 5.11
N ASN A 336 -13.22 3.40 5.57
CA ASN A 336 -14.03 2.22 5.90
C ASN A 336 -14.98 2.48 7.07
N ILE A 337 -14.46 3.15 8.11
CA ILE A 337 -15.21 3.44 9.33
C ILE A 337 -16.28 4.49 9.08
N ALA A 338 -15.98 5.54 8.31
CA ALA A 338 -16.98 6.55 7.94
C ALA A 338 -18.14 5.92 7.16
N LYS A 339 -17.84 5.03 6.20
CA LYS A 339 -18.88 4.28 5.48
C LYS A 339 -19.70 3.39 6.41
N LEU A 340 -19.04 2.67 7.30
CA LEU A 340 -19.72 1.83 8.30
C LEU A 340 -20.70 2.66 9.15
N ILE A 341 -20.32 3.86 9.58
CA ILE A 341 -21.17 4.75 10.38
C ILE A 341 -22.35 5.28 9.56
N LEU A 342 -22.12 5.65 8.29
CA LEU A 342 -23.15 6.25 7.44
C LEU A 342 -24.15 5.23 6.87
N GLU A 343 -23.68 4.04 6.49
CA GLU A 343 -24.44 3.04 5.75
C GLU A 343 -24.80 1.83 6.62
N GLY A 344 -23.93 1.44 7.56
CA GLY A 344 -24.03 0.20 8.34
C GLY A 344 -24.78 0.35 9.66
N LYS A 345 -26.01 0.88 9.66
CA LYS A 345 -26.77 1.26 10.89
C LYS A 345 -26.77 0.19 12.00
N ASN A 346 -26.99 -1.09 11.67
CA ASN A 346 -26.99 -2.17 12.67
C ASN A 346 -25.58 -2.50 13.16
N THR A 347 -24.62 -2.53 12.24
CA THR A 347 -23.21 -2.86 12.51
C THR A 347 -22.54 -1.76 13.34
N SER A 348 -22.88 -0.49 13.10
CA SER A 348 -22.37 0.67 13.84
C SER A 348 -22.74 0.62 15.33
N ASN A 349 -23.95 0.17 15.67
CA ASN A 349 -24.44 0.10 17.07
C ASN A 349 -23.68 -0.92 17.95
N VAL A 350 -22.95 -1.84 17.32
CA VAL A 350 -22.15 -2.88 18.00
C VAL A 350 -20.74 -2.37 18.32
N ILE A 351 -20.31 -1.26 17.71
CA ILE A 351 -19.03 -0.63 17.98
C ILE A 351 -19.07 0.02 19.37
N GLN A 352 -18.19 -0.43 20.25
CA GLN A 352 -18.01 0.15 21.58
C GLN A 352 -16.98 1.28 21.58
N ASP A 353 -15.82 1.04 20.96
CA ASP A 353 -14.72 1.99 20.89
C ASP A 353 -14.09 2.00 19.50
N ILE A 354 -13.64 3.17 19.06
CA ILE A 354 -12.80 3.36 17.89
C ILE A 354 -11.46 3.92 18.36
N LEU A 355 -10.39 3.15 18.20
CA LEU A 355 -9.03 3.53 18.52
C LEU A 355 -8.34 3.98 17.22
N ILE A 356 -8.06 5.27 17.09
CA ILE A 356 -7.54 5.88 15.87
C ILE A 356 -6.05 6.18 16.04
N VAL A 357 -5.22 5.58 15.20
CA VAL A 357 -3.81 5.95 15.05
C VAL A 357 -3.69 6.96 13.93
N GLY A 358 -3.57 8.22 14.32
CA GLY A 358 -3.54 9.33 13.38
C GLY A 358 -3.94 10.63 14.05
N GLY A 359 -4.01 11.68 13.25
CA GLY A 359 -4.28 13.03 13.73
C GLY A 359 -3.06 13.70 14.35
N HIS A 360 -2.98 15.02 14.19
CA HIS A 360 -1.94 15.85 14.79
C HIS A 360 -2.61 16.98 15.56
N ILE A 361 -2.40 17.02 16.88
CA ILE A 361 -2.90 18.09 17.74
C ILE A 361 -1.75 19.07 17.95
N ASN A 362 -1.85 20.24 17.32
CA ASN A 362 -0.81 21.25 17.39
C ASN A 362 -1.07 22.21 18.56
N TYR A 363 -0.41 21.98 19.70
CA TYR A 363 -0.62 22.81 20.90
C TYR A 363 -0.08 24.23 20.77
N ASN A 364 1.10 24.39 20.15
CA ASN A 364 1.86 25.65 20.17
C ASN A 364 2.15 26.21 18.76
N ASN A 365 1.54 25.65 17.71
CA ASN A 365 1.81 25.97 16.31
C ASN A 365 3.28 25.76 15.86
N THR A 366 4.06 25.02 16.64
CA THR A 366 5.48 24.77 16.36
C THR A 366 5.73 23.43 15.70
N GLU A 367 4.90 22.43 15.97
CA GLU A 367 5.08 21.08 15.45
C GLU A 367 4.31 20.88 14.14
N LYS A 368 5.02 20.40 13.13
CA LYS A 368 4.43 20.09 11.81
C LYS A 368 3.77 18.72 11.82
N GLY A 369 2.80 18.54 10.93
CA GLY A 369 2.26 17.23 10.55
C GLY A 369 3.28 16.34 9.82
N ASN A 370 2.82 15.24 9.22
CA ASN A 370 3.65 14.29 8.47
C ASN A 370 3.22 14.12 6.99
N VAL A 371 2.46 15.05 6.44
CA VAL A 371 2.17 15.12 5.00
C VAL A 371 3.46 15.46 4.22
N ILE A 372 3.92 14.55 3.35
CA ILE A 372 5.28 14.62 2.77
C ILE A 372 5.38 15.30 1.38
N ASN A 373 4.39 15.15 0.50
CA ASN A 373 4.44 15.68 -0.88
C ASN A 373 3.45 16.83 -1.14
N VAL A 374 2.86 17.40 -0.09
CA VAL A 374 1.91 18.52 -0.18
C VAL A 374 2.35 19.62 0.80
N PRO A 375 3.42 20.38 0.48
CA PRO A 375 4.09 21.27 1.44
C PRO A 375 3.24 22.47 1.90
N CYS A 376 2.13 22.77 1.20
CA CYS A 376 1.17 23.77 1.63
C CYS A 376 0.37 23.31 2.87
N ASN A 377 0.22 22.00 3.08
CA ASN A 377 -0.39 21.45 4.28
C ASN A 377 0.69 21.19 5.33
N LYS A 378 0.71 22.00 6.38
CA LYS A 378 1.79 21.99 7.37
C LYS A 378 1.44 21.21 8.63
N PHE A 379 0.15 21.02 8.92
CA PHE A 379 -0.30 20.57 10.23
C PHE A 379 -1.18 19.33 10.20
N ALA A 380 -1.62 18.84 9.04
CA ALA A 380 -2.36 17.59 8.99
C ALA A 380 -1.46 16.37 9.22
N GLU A 381 -2.04 15.37 9.86
CA GLU A 381 -1.50 14.02 9.85
C GLU A 381 -1.99 13.28 8.59
N LEU A 382 -1.15 12.41 8.05
CA LEU A 382 -1.31 11.77 6.75
C LEU A 382 -2.63 11.00 6.61
N ASN A 383 -3.01 10.17 7.58
CA ASN A 383 -4.27 9.42 7.52
C ASN A 383 -5.49 10.34 7.52
N MET A 384 -5.44 11.45 8.27
CA MET A 384 -6.49 12.47 8.24
C MET A 384 -6.52 13.23 6.92
N PHE A 385 -5.35 13.50 6.32
CA PHE A 385 -5.23 14.18 5.03
C PHE A 385 -5.70 13.32 3.85
N LEU A 386 -5.49 12.01 3.91
CA LEU A 386 -5.85 11.08 2.84
C LEU A 386 -7.37 10.96 2.64
N ASP A 387 -8.15 11.10 3.73
CA ASP A 387 -9.60 11.21 3.66
C ASP A 387 -10.16 12.16 4.74
N PRO A 388 -10.06 13.49 4.53
CA PRO A 388 -10.46 14.50 5.51
C PRO A 388 -11.95 14.46 5.82
N PHE A 389 -12.77 14.13 4.82
CA PHE A 389 -14.21 14.01 5.01
C PHE A 389 -14.54 12.85 5.93
N SER A 390 -13.96 11.66 5.67
CA SER A 390 -14.13 10.51 6.55
C SER A 390 -13.59 10.78 7.95
N ALA A 391 -12.43 11.43 8.07
CA ALA A 391 -11.87 11.84 9.35
C ALA A 391 -12.85 12.70 10.16
N LYS A 392 -13.44 13.72 9.51
CA LYS A 392 -14.46 14.59 10.11
C LYS A 392 -15.72 13.82 10.49
N THR A 393 -16.21 12.93 9.63
CA THR A 393 -17.39 12.10 9.87
C THR A 393 -17.20 11.21 11.10
N VAL A 394 -16.07 10.48 11.19
CA VAL A 394 -15.80 9.59 12.32
C VAL A 394 -15.62 10.39 13.61
N LEU A 395 -14.77 11.44 13.60
CA LEU A 395 -14.52 12.25 14.79
C LEU A 395 -15.73 13.05 15.28
N SER A 396 -16.74 13.27 14.42
CA SER A 396 -17.99 13.93 14.81
C SER A 396 -19.09 12.93 15.20
N SER A 397 -18.82 11.62 15.17
CA SER A 397 -19.80 10.58 15.45
C SER A 397 -20.11 10.45 16.96
N GLU A 398 -21.17 9.68 17.27
CA GLU A 398 -21.57 9.44 18.66
C GLU A 398 -20.68 8.41 19.38
N HIS A 399 -19.85 7.67 18.66
CA HIS A 399 -19.00 6.61 19.20
C HIS A 399 -17.95 7.13 20.20
N ASN A 400 -17.47 6.22 21.07
CA ASN A 400 -16.33 6.50 21.92
C ASN A 400 -15.05 6.43 21.09
N ILE A 401 -14.30 7.52 21.07
CA ILE A 401 -13.09 7.64 20.26
C ILE A 401 -11.91 7.83 21.17
N THR A 402 -10.87 7.03 20.94
CA THR A 402 -9.54 7.24 21.50
C THR A 402 -8.57 7.55 20.37
N LEU A 403 -7.91 8.70 20.44
CA LEU A 403 -6.92 9.16 19.47
C LEU A 403 -5.51 8.90 19.98
N ILE A 404 -4.68 8.30 19.14
CA ILE A 404 -3.24 8.11 19.34
C ILE A 404 -2.54 9.08 18.36
N PRO A 405 -2.27 10.32 18.80
CA PRO A 405 -1.85 11.38 17.90
C PRO A 405 -0.40 11.21 17.46
N LEU A 406 -0.05 11.84 16.33
CA LEU A 406 1.27 11.84 15.72
C LEU A 406 2.39 12.20 16.70
N GLY A 407 2.15 13.14 17.62
CA GLY A 407 3.11 13.50 18.65
C GLY A 407 3.51 12.33 19.55
N MET A 408 2.59 11.40 19.85
CA MET A 408 2.90 10.18 20.61
C MET A 408 3.58 9.13 19.75
N GLN A 409 3.14 8.97 18.51
CA GLN A 409 3.76 8.05 17.55
C GLN A 409 5.25 8.38 17.37
N ARG A 410 5.59 9.67 17.21
CA ARG A 410 6.98 10.16 17.08
C ARG A 410 7.87 9.81 18.27
N LYS A 411 7.32 9.75 19.50
CA LYS A 411 8.10 9.38 20.70
C LYS A 411 8.60 7.94 20.67
N VAL A 412 8.00 7.09 19.84
CA VAL A 412 8.30 5.66 19.74
C VAL A 412 8.80 5.22 18.36
N SER A 413 9.11 6.16 17.47
CA SER A 413 9.55 5.89 16.09
C SER A 413 11.05 5.62 15.92
N ALA A 414 11.80 5.23 16.96
CA ALA A 414 13.25 5.10 16.86
C ALA A 414 13.72 3.70 16.41
N PHE A 415 14.18 3.60 15.15
CA PHE A 415 14.78 2.36 14.61
C PHE A 415 15.87 1.74 15.49
N PRO A 416 16.87 2.48 16.02
CA PRO A 416 17.94 1.86 16.81
C PRO A 416 17.40 1.15 18.06
N GLN A 417 16.46 1.77 18.77
CA GLN A 417 15.93 1.27 20.03
C GLN A 417 15.10 0.00 19.81
N ILE A 418 14.21 0.00 18.82
CA ILE A 418 13.38 -1.19 18.54
C ILE A 418 14.21 -2.35 17.98
N LEU A 419 15.20 -2.07 17.12
CA LEU A 419 16.09 -3.09 16.54
C LEU A 419 17.00 -3.73 17.58
N GLU A 420 17.47 -2.95 18.57
CA GLU A 420 18.24 -3.45 19.71
C GLU A 420 17.43 -4.49 20.49
N LYS A 421 16.16 -4.18 20.82
CA LYS A 421 15.29 -5.10 21.56
C LYS A 421 14.97 -6.37 20.77
N LEU A 422 14.73 -6.27 19.46
CA LEU A 422 14.45 -7.42 18.60
C LEU A 422 15.67 -8.31 18.31
N TYR A 423 16.89 -7.88 18.64
CA TYR A 423 18.11 -8.58 18.23
C TYR A 423 18.20 -10.01 18.79
N LEU A 424 17.72 -10.21 20.02
CA LEU A 424 17.78 -11.49 20.71
C LEU A 424 16.65 -12.46 20.28
N GLU A 425 15.59 -11.92 19.69
CA GLU A 425 14.40 -12.70 19.37
C GLU A 425 14.57 -13.58 18.13
N ARG A 426 14.05 -14.81 18.22
CA ARG A 426 14.33 -15.89 17.25
C ARG A 426 13.10 -16.47 16.57
N THR A 427 11.90 -16.07 16.96
CA THR A 427 10.69 -16.50 16.26
C THR A 427 10.73 -16.02 14.80
N PRO A 428 10.13 -16.76 13.85
CA PRO A 428 10.17 -16.37 12.45
C PRO A 428 9.62 -14.97 12.18
N GLU A 429 8.53 -14.59 12.86
CA GLU A 429 7.91 -13.28 12.78
C GLU A 429 8.79 -12.17 13.37
N ALA A 430 9.49 -12.39 14.48
CA ALA A 430 10.47 -11.43 15.00
C ALA A 430 11.65 -11.24 14.04
N VAL A 431 12.12 -12.33 13.41
CA VAL A 431 13.17 -12.26 12.39
C VAL A 431 12.70 -11.50 11.15
N PHE A 432 11.46 -11.72 10.71
CA PHE A 432 10.87 -10.97 9.59
C PHE A 432 10.77 -9.48 9.93
N ALA A 433 10.17 -9.13 11.09
CA ALA A 433 10.03 -7.76 11.57
C ALA A 433 11.39 -7.05 11.66
N ARG A 434 12.39 -7.69 12.26
CA ARG A 434 13.75 -7.15 12.35
C ARG A 434 14.38 -6.93 10.98
N ARG A 435 14.21 -7.85 10.03
CA ARG A 435 14.73 -7.69 8.65
C ARG A 435 14.06 -6.53 7.92
N LEU A 436 12.75 -6.38 8.09
CA LEU A 436 11.97 -5.29 7.51
C LEU A 436 12.40 -3.94 8.09
N MET A 437 12.42 -3.80 9.41
CA MET A 437 12.88 -2.58 10.08
C MET A 437 14.34 -2.25 9.76
N SER A 438 15.23 -3.25 9.69
CA SER A 438 16.64 -3.04 9.33
C SER A 438 16.78 -2.51 7.90
N ARG A 439 15.93 -2.99 6.97
CA ARG A 439 15.90 -2.52 5.59
C ARG A 439 15.43 -1.07 5.53
N LEU A 440 14.33 -0.73 6.19
CA LEU A 440 13.83 0.64 6.27
C LEU A 440 14.86 1.58 6.87
N TYR A 441 15.48 1.20 7.99
CA TYR A 441 16.51 2.01 8.63
C TYR A 441 17.72 2.27 7.72
N ARG A 442 18.15 1.25 6.98
CA ARG A 442 19.23 1.41 5.99
C ARG A 442 18.81 2.36 4.86
N LEU A 443 17.59 2.23 4.35
CA LEU A 443 17.09 3.12 3.29
C LEU A 443 16.99 4.56 3.77
N GLN A 444 16.43 4.79 4.97
CA GLN A 444 16.35 6.11 5.60
C GLN A 444 17.72 6.78 5.72
N LYS A 445 18.76 6.01 6.11
CA LYS A 445 20.13 6.52 6.24
C LYS A 445 20.80 6.86 4.92
N LEU A 446 20.53 6.08 3.88
CA LEU A 446 21.26 6.17 2.61
C LEU A 446 20.59 7.08 1.58
N HIS A 447 19.28 7.30 1.70
CA HIS A 447 18.49 7.91 0.63
C HIS A 447 17.48 8.92 1.19
N PRO A 448 17.55 10.21 0.78
CA PRO A 448 16.62 11.25 1.22
C PRO A 448 15.14 10.95 0.93
N ALA A 449 14.85 10.18 -0.13
CA ALA A 449 13.49 9.79 -0.49
C ALA A 449 12.79 8.87 0.53
N TYR A 450 13.53 8.36 1.53
CA TYR A 450 13.02 7.45 2.55
C TYR A 450 13.08 8.07 3.95
N GLN A 451 13.15 9.40 4.07
CA GLN A 451 13.24 10.07 5.37
C GLN A 451 12.04 9.76 6.28
N HIS A 452 10.87 9.52 5.68
CA HIS A 452 9.58 9.37 6.35
C HIS A 452 9.26 7.97 6.87
N VAL A 453 10.09 6.96 6.55
CA VAL A 453 9.78 5.54 6.82
C VAL A 453 9.83 5.15 8.29
N ASP A 454 10.31 6.02 9.18
CA ASP A 454 10.27 5.84 10.63
C ASP A 454 8.85 6.00 11.20
N MET A 455 7.94 6.67 10.48
CA MET A 455 6.54 6.79 10.90
C MET A 455 5.86 5.42 11.07
N PHE A 456 6.24 4.43 10.25
CA PHE A 456 5.71 3.07 10.32
C PHE A 456 5.99 2.37 11.67
N ILE A 457 7.05 2.77 12.39
CA ILE A 457 7.26 2.26 13.76
C ILE A 457 6.26 2.87 14.73
N GLY A 458 5.89 4.14 14.51
CA GLY A 458 4.92 4.85 15.35
C GLY A 458 3.51 4.28 15.24
N GLU A 459 3.14 3.75 14.08
CA GLU A 459 1.82 3.15 13.81
C GLU A 459 1.53 1.91 14.68
N ILE A 460 2.58 1.16 15.05
CA ILE A 460 2.50 -0.02 15.91
C ILE A 460 1.95 0.32 17.31
N LEU A 461 2.11 1.57 17.76
CA LEU A 461 1.62 2.02 19.06
C LEU A 461 0.12 1.75 19.25
N GLY A 462 -0.67 1.79 18.17
CA GLY A 462 -2.08 1.43 18.20
C GLY A 462 -2.35 0.03 18.72
N ALA A 463 -1.64 -0.95 18.16
CA ALA A 463 -1.77 -2.35 18.56
C ALA A 463 -1.29 -2.59 20.00
N VAL A 464 -0.21 -1.91 20.41
CA VAL A 464 0.30 -2.02 21.79
C VAL A 464 -0.65 -1.38 22.80
N VAL A 465 -1.25 -0.23 22.48
CA VAL A 465 -2.29 0.42 23.30
C VAL A 465 -3.56 -0.45 23.39
N ALA A 466 -3.92 -1.14 22.30
CA ALA A 466 -5.07 -2.04 22.28
C ALA A 466 -4.85 -3.29 23.14
N GLY A 467 -3.65 -3.87 23.14
CA GLY A 467 -3.36 -5.16 23.78
C GLY A 467 -2.74 -5.09 25.19
N ASP A 468 -1.80 -4.17 25.43
CA ASP A 468 -0.94 -4.17 26.62
C ASP A 468 -0.86 -2.78 27.29
N LEU A 469 -2.01 -2.09 27.39
CA LEU A 469 -2.08 -0.72 27.90
C LEU A 469 -1.44 -0.52 29.28
N SER A 470 -1.60 -1.49 30.18
CA SER A 470 -1.04 -1.42 31.54
C SER A 470 0.49 -1.41 31.55
N ALA A 471 1.14 -1.98 30.53
CA ALA A 471 2.59 -2.00 30.43
C ALA A 471 3.19 -0.65 30.01
N LEU A 472 2.41 0.20 29.34
CA LEU A 472 2.88 1.45 28.74
C LEU A 472 2.95 2.66 29.70
N LYS A 473 2.41 2.52 30.92
CA LYS A 473 2.22 3.62 31.89
C LYS A 473 1.57 4.86 31.26
N SER A 474 0.60 4.63 30.38
CA SER A 474 -0.01 5.68 29.56
C SER A 474 -0.99 6.55 30.34
N THR A 475 -1.04 7.84 29.99
CA THR A 475 -2.08 8.77 30.44
C THR A 475 -2.93 9.25 29.28
N PHE A 476 -4.20 9.53 29.57
CA PHE A 476 -5.15 10.05 28.60
C PHE A 476 -5.86 11.28 29.11
N GLU A 477 -6.19 12.20 28.20
CA GLU A 477 -6.99 13.38 28.48
C GLU A 477 -8.20 13.47 27.56
N LEU A 478 -9.29 14.05 28.05
CA LEU A 478 -10.46 14.36 27.23
C LEU A 478 -10.26 15.73 26.59
N LYS A 479 -10.33 15.80 25.26
CA LYS A 479 -10.23 17.06 24.50
C LYS A 479 -11.39 17.18 23.53
N LYS A 480 -11.86 18.41 23.33
CA LYS A 480 -12.86 18.70 22.30
C LYS A 480 -12.18 18.99 20.98
N LEU A 481 -12.32 18.10 20.02
CA LEU A 481 -11.59 18.12 18.74
C LEU A 481 -12.53 18.35 17.56
N LYS A 482 -11.99 18.95 16.50
CA LYS A 482 -12.63 19.16 15.21
C LYS A 482 -11.64 18.91 14.09
N VAL A 483 -12.14 18.40 12.96
CA VAL A 483 -11.35 18.15 11.74
C VAL A 483 -11.73 19.17 10.66
N SER A 484 -10.73 19.73 9.99
CA SER A 484 -10.92 20.52 8.78
C SER A 484 -11.08 19.61 7.55
N ALA A 485 -12.15 19.84 6.79
CA ALA A 485 -12.48 19.11 5.56
C ALA A 485 -13.30 20.05 4.66
N THR A 486 -12.66 21.13 4.22
CA THR A 486 -13.26 22.21 3.42
C THR A 486 -13.06 21.98 1.92
N GLY A 487 -12.19 21.02 1.55
CA GLY A 487 -11.76 20.77 0.18
C GLY A 487 -10.54 21.59 -0.21
N VAL A 488 -9.94 22.33 0.73
CA VAL A 488 -8.72 23.12 0.56
C VAL A 488 -7.53 22.33 1.07
N GLU A 489 -6.66 21.88 0.15
CA GLU A 489 -5.53 20.99 0.46
C GLU A 489 -4.59 21.52 1.56
N SER A 490 -4.45 22.84 1.73
CA SER A 490 -3.54 23.41 2.73
C SER A 490 -4.00 23.25 4.18
N GLU A 491 -5.28 22.97 4.41
CA GLU A 491 -5.87 22.85 5.76
C GLU A 491 -6.65 21.55 5.96
N ASP A 492 -7.00 20.84 4.89
CA ASP A 492 -7.72 19.58 4.96
C ASP A 492 -6.95 18.54 5.80
N GLY A 493 -7.67 17.83 6.68
CA GLY A 493 -7.11 16.83 7.59
C GLY A 493 -6.52 17.40 8.88
N GLU A 494 -6.45 18.73 9.03
CA GLU A 494 -5.98 19.35 10.27
C GLU A 494 -6.96 19.12 11.43
N ILE A 495 -6.44 18.75 12.60
CA ILE A 495 -7.21 18.63 13.84
C ILE A 495 -6.94 19.86 14.72
N SER A 496 -8.01 20.54 15.12
CA SER A 496 -7.96 21.67 16.04
C SER A 496 -8.77 21.42 17.30
N ILE A 497 -8.38 22.09 18.39
CA ILE A 497 -9.14 22.08 19.64
C ILE A 497 -10.24 23.13 19.54
N ASP A 498 -11.50 22.70 19.61
CA ASP A 498 -12.68 23.56 19.56
C ASP A 498 -13.52 23.33 20.83
N LYS A 499 -13.37 24.21 21.82
CA LYS A 499 -14.03 24.05 23.13
C LYS A 499 -15.55 24.18 23.07
N GLU A 500 -16.08 24.85 22.04
CA GLU A 500 -17.51 25.11 21.90
C GLU A 500 -18.17 23.98 21.12
N HIS A 501 -17.67 23.69 19.92
CA HIS A 501 -18.32 22.80 18.95
C HIS A 501 -17.58 21.48 18.71
N GLY A 502 -16.39 21.29 19.30
CA GLY A 502 -15.61 20.06 19.14
C GLY A 502 -16.21 18.87 19.89
N LYS A 503 -16.07 17.68 19.31
CA LYS A 503 -16.44 16.41 19.95
C LYS A 503 -15.45 16.07 21.04
N THR A 504 -15.93 15.68 22.22
CA THR A 504 -15.09 15.14 23.28
C THR A 504 -14.49 13.79 22.85
N VAL A 505 -13.16 13.74 22.76
CA VAL A 505 -12.35 12.59 22.35
C VAL A 505 -11.31 12.32 23.43
N LYS A 506 -11.05 11.03 23.71
CA LYS A 506 -9.96 10.61 24.60
C LYS A 506 -8.65 10.63 23.81
N VAL A 507 -7.64 11.35 24.28
CA VAL A 507 -6.36 11.53 23.58
C VAL A 507 -5.24 10.93 24.43
N LEU A 508 -4.36 10.14 23.81
CA LEU A 508 -3.15 9.65 24.46
C LEU A 508 -2.15 10.80 24.64
N GLU A 509 -1.76 11.10 25.89
CA GLU A 509 -0.86 12.22 26.22
C GLU A 509 0.56 11.77 26.58
N SER A 510 0.69 10.56 27.12
CA SER A 510 2.00 10.01 27.48
C SER A 510 2.08 8.50 27.25
N VAL A 511 3.30 8.07 26.94
CA VAL A 511 3.72 6.68 26.81
C VAL A 511 5.17 6.60 27.26
N ASP A 512 5.55 5.52 27.94
CA ASP A 512 6.96 5.19 28.21
C ASP A 512 7.57 4.51 26.98
N PRO A 513 8.50 5.17 26.23
CA PRO A 513 9.06 4.58 25.03
C PRO A 513 9.87 3.31 25.31
N SER A 514 10.56 3.24 26.44
CA SER A 514 11.35 2.05 26.80
C SER A 514 10.45 0.85 27.04
N ALA A 515 9.33 1.07 27.77
CA ALA A 515 8.32 0.04 27.98
C ALA A 515 7.73 -0.44 26.64
N TYR A 516 7.40 0.50 25.74
CA TYR A 516 6.91 0.17 24.41
C TYR A 516 7.85 -0.77 23.62
N TYR A 517 9.14 -0.44 23.51
CA TYR A 517 10.07 -1.30 22.75
C TYR A 517 10.27 -2.67 23.39
N ASN A 518 10.30 -2.73 24.73
CA ASN A 518 10.44 -4.00 25.44
C ASN A 518 9.21 -4.89 25.23
N VAL A 519 8.01 -4.33 25.39
CA VAL A 519 6.74 -5.07 25.22
C VAL A 519 6.62 -5.58 23.80
N PHE A 520 6.89 -4.74 22.80
CA PHE A 520 6.86 -5.15 21.39
C PHE A 520 7.80 -6.32 21.12
N ALA A 521 9.08 -6.20 21.52
CA ALA A 521 10.06 -7.25 21.27
C ALA A 521 9.73 -8.55 22.02
N GLN A 522 9.36 -8.46 23.31
CA GLN A 522 8.96 -9.62 24.11
C GLN A 522 7.76 -10.35 23.50
N ARG A 523 6.75 -9.60 23.04
CA ARG A 523 5.55 -10.16 22.45
C ARG A 523 5.85 -10.88 21.14
N LEU A 524 6.69 -10.31 20.28
CA LEU A 524 7.13 -10.98 19.05
C LEU A 524 8.04 -12.19 19.33
N GLY A 525 8.83 -12.12 20.39
CA GLY A 525 9.74 -13.18 20.85
C GLY A 525 9.08 -14.39 21.51
N ASP A 526 7.87 -14.23 22.03
CA ASP A 526 7.11 -15.29 22.69
C ASP A 526 6.91 -16.50 21.75
N LYS A 527 7.09 -17.72 22.25
CA LYS A 527 6.94 -18.94 21.44
C LYS A 527 5.54 -19.55 21.48
N THR A 528 4.67 -19.08 22.36
CA THR A 528 3.31 -19.64 22.56
C THR A 528 2.45 -19.56 21.30
N GLN A 529 2.50 -18.43 20.59
CA GLN A 529 1.76 -18.19 19.34
C GLN A 529 2.72 -17.88 18.19
N ALA A 530 3.75 -18.69 18.00
CA ALA A 530 4.73 -18.49 16.92
C ALA A 530 4.19 -18.93 15.55
N ALA A 531 4.83 -18.45 14.48
CA ALA A 531 4.48 -18.85 13.11
C ALA A 531 4.47 -20.38 12.92
N VAL A 532 3.44 -20.91 12.23
CA VAL A 532 3.32 -22.33 11.88
C VAL A 532 4.15 -22.70 10.65
N ILE A 533 4.42 -21.72 9.77
CA ILE A 533 5.40 -21.80 8.70
C ILE A 533 6.19 -20.50 8.72
N GLY A 534 7.47 -20.56 9.04
CA GLY A 534 8.28 -19.37 9.30
C GLY A 534 8.74 -18.61 8.05
N SER A 535 8.72 -19.20 6.86
CA SER A 535 9.12 -18.51 5.61
C SER A 535 8.72 -19.27 4.35
N PHE A 536 8.78 -18.60 3.20
CA PHE A 536 8.66 -19.26 1.90
C PHE A 536 9.73 -20.33 1.67
N ASN A 537 10.96 -20.13 2.17
CA ASN A 537 12.02 -21.13 2.03
C ASN A 537 11.70 -22.41 2.80
N GLU A 538 11.12 -22.28 3.98
CA GLU A 538 10.63 -23.41 4.77
C GLU A 538 9.47 -24.11 4.04
N GLN A 539 8.48 -23.36 3.56
CA GLN A 539 7.36 -23.89 2.80
C GLN A 539 7.82 -24.66 1.54
N ARG A 540 8.80 -24.12 0.81
CA ARG A 540 9.41 -24.81 -0.34
C ARG A 540 10.06 -26.13 0.04
N ARG A 541 10.74 -26.21 1.19
CA ARG A 541 11.32 -27.46 1.67
C ARG A 541 10.23 -28.49 1.97
N ILE A 542 9.15 -28.07 2.62
CA ILE A 542 7.98 -28.92 2.89
C ILE A 542 7.41 -29.49 1.58
N TRP A 543 7.20 -28.65 0.56
CA TRP A 543 6.67 -29.13 -0.72
C TRP A 543 7.65 -29.96 -1.56
N SER A 544 8.96 -29.86 -1.27
CA SER A 544 10.00 -30.61 -1.99
C SER A 544 10.39 -31.92 -1.31
N THR A 545 9.92 -32.19 -0.09
CA THR A 545 10.30 -33.38 0.68
C THR A 545 9.07 -34.22 1.01
N PRO A 546 9.14 -35.57 0.88
CA PRO A 546 8.06 -36.42 1.30
C PRO A 546 7.88 -36.29 2.81
N SER A 547 6.64 -36.09 3.25
CA SER A 547 6.32 -36.00 4.67
C SER A 547 6.65 -37.32 5.35
N ASN A 548 7.65 -37.33 6.24
CA ASN A 548 7.79 -38.40 7.22
C ASN A 548 6.66 -38.23 8.25
N SER A 549 5.45 -38.66 7.88
CA SER A 549 4.34 -38.76 8.81
C SER A 549 4.58 -39.93 9.77
N SER A 550 5.36 -39.67 10.81
CA SER A 550 5.27 -40.40 12.06
C SER A 550 5.41 -39.39 13.19
N LYS A 551 4.27 -39.05 13.80
CA LYS A 551 4.06 -38.15 14.95
C LYS A 551 3.90 -36.66 14.61
N ILE A 552 2.67 -36.27 14.32
CA ILE A 552 2.03 -35.09 14.94
C ILE A 552 0.72 -35.57 15.53
#